data_AF-A0A7Y4U0H0-F1
#
_entry.id   AF-A0A7Y4U0H0-F1
#
_cell.length_a   1.000
_cell.length_b   1.000
_cell.length_c   1.000
_cell.angle_alpha   90.00
_cell.angle_beta   90.00
_cell.angle_gamma   90.00
#
_symmetry.space_group_name_H-M   'P 1'
#
loop_
_entity.id
_entity.type
_entity.pdbx_description
1 polymer ?
#
loop_
_entity_poly.entity_id
_entity_poly.type
_entity_poly.pdbx_seq_one_letter_code
_entity_poly.pdbx_strand_id
1 'polypeptide(L)'
;MKLKLFLLGISCSLFNSINAQTQEQEIEAVKTVCNYYMDGGTNGDSVLFSKAFSPGGQMQYMRNDTVVVVSLKDFMARMPNSGKKADRKTKIESVEVYGNAAVAKLTIEYPTFYFHDIMSLLKTKDGWKIVSKIFYRENKK
;
A
#
# COMPACT_ATOMS: atom_id res chain seq x y z
N MET A 1 23.54 -55.73 7.85
CA MET A 1 24.28 -54.45 7.73
C MET A 1 23.45 -53.50 6.89
N LYS A 2 23.23 -52.27 7.38
CA LYS A 2 22.87 -51.04 6.63
C LYS A 2 21.50 -51.00 5.90
N LEU A 3 20.47 -50.58 6.62
CA LEU A 3 19.31 -49.90 6.04
C LEU A 3 18.78 -48.83 7.01
N LYS A 4 19.59 -47.81 7.28
CA LYS A 4 19.17 -46.59 7.99
C LYS A 4 20.03 -45.45 7.48
N LEU A 5 19.62 -44.79 6.39
CA LEU A 5 20.00 -43.41 6.06
C LEU A 5 19.31 -42.99 4.74
N PHE A 6 18.01 -42.67 4.76
CA PHE A 6 17.41 -41.93 3.64
C PHE A 6 16.23 -41.02 4.00
N LEU A 7 15.99 -40.74 5.29
CA LEU A 7 14.82 -39.95 5.73
C LEU A 7 15.15 -38.52 6.20
N LEU A 8 16.41 -38.06 6.10
CA LEU A 8 16.79 -36.74 6.61
C LEU A 8 16.76 -35.61 5.56
N GLY A 9 16.47 -35.92 4.28
CA GLY A 9 16.52 -34.93 3.20
C GLY A 9 15.21 -34.18 2.89
N ILE A 10 14.07 -34.64 3.40
CA ILE A 10 12.74 -34.10 3.00
C ILE A 10 12.25 -32.99 3.95
N SER A 11 12.79 -32.90 5.17
CA SER A 11 12.29 -31.95 6.17
C SER A 11 12.64 -30.48 5.87
N CYS A 12 13.82 -30.19 5.29
CA CYS A 12 14.24 -28.80 5.02
C CYS A 12 13.47 -28.10 3.87
N SER A 13 12.90 -28.85 2.93
CA SER A 13 12.22 -28.25 1.77
C SER A 13 10.82 -27.73 2.08
N LEU A 14 10.17 -28.24 3.14
CA LEU A 14 8.80 -27.87 3.51
C LEU A 14 8.73 -26.54 4.27
N PHE A 15 9.76 -26.19 5.04
CA PHE A 15 9.78 -24.94 5.82
C PHE A 15 9.96 -23.67 4.97
N ASN A 16 10.70 -23.77 3.86
CA ASN A 16 10.91 -22.62 2.98
C ASN A 16 9.63 -22.23 2.21
N SER A 17 8.84 -23.22 1.78
CA SER A 17 7.60 -22.98 1.04
C SER A 17 6.53 -22.28 1.90
N ILE A 18 6.43 -22.60 3.19
CA ILE A 18 5.45 -21.99 4.10
C ILE A 18 5.74 -20.50 4.33
N ASN A 19 7.00 -20.14 4.56
CA ASN A 19 7.40 -18.74 4.76
C ASN A 19 7.23 -17.91 3.49
N ALA A 20 7.60 -18.46 2.32
CA ALA A 20 7.40 -17.79 1.04
C ALA A 20 5.91 -17.54 0.74
N GLN A 21 5.07 -18.56 0.97
CA GLN A 21 3.62 -18.44 0.79
C GLN A 21 3.01 -17.40 1.73
N THR A 22 3.49 -17.32 2.96
CA THR A 22 3.03 -16.31 3.94
C THR A 22 3.46 -14.91 3.48
N GLN A 23 4.68 -14.73 2.98
CA GLN A 23 5.15 -13.43 2.52
C GLN A 23 4.40 -12.93 1.27
N GLU A 24 4.12 -13.82 0.31
CA GLU A 24 3.30 -13.49 -0.85
C GLU A 24 1.88 -13.06 -0.45
N GLN A 25 1.26 -13.76 0.52
CA GLN A 25 -0.04 -13.39 1.07
C GLN A 25 -0.03 -11.99 1.72
N GLU A 26 1.03 -11.65 2.47
CA GLU A 26 1.14 -10.31 3.05
C GLU A 26 1.32 -9.23 1.98
N ILE A 27 2.10 -9.51 0.93
CA ILE A 27 2.25 -8.60 -0.22
C ILE A 27 0.90 -8.35 -0.89
N GLU A 28 0.11 -9.40 -1.15
CA GLU A 28 -1.23 -9.27 -1.74
C GLU A 28 -2.21 -8.53 -0.82
N ALA A 29 -2.12 -8.73 0.50
CA ALA A 29 -2.91 -7.98 1.47
C ALA A 29 -2.56 -6.48 1.46
N VAL A 30 -1.27 -6.13 1.38
CA VAL A 30 -0.82 -4.74 1.23
C VAL A 30 -1.29 -4.14 -0.10
N LYS A 31 -1.17 -4.87 -1.21
CA LYS A 31 -1.69 -4.42 -2.53
C LYS A 31 -3.19 -4.16 -2.47
N THR A 32 -3.95 -5.01 -1.79
CA THR A 32 -5.40 -4.83 -1.61
C THR A 32 -5.71 -3.52 -0.90
N VAL A 33 -4.96 -3.18 0.17
CA VAL A 33 -5.12 -1.90 0.88
C VAL A 33 -4.75 -0.71 0.00
N CYS A 34 -3.67 -0.81 -0.79
CA CYS A 34 -3.31 0.21 -1.77
C CYS A 34 -4.41 0.39 -2.84
N ASN A 35 -5.05 -0.70 -3.28
CA ASN A 35 -6.16 -0.65 -4.22
C ASN A 35 -7.40 0.02 -3.63
N TYR A 36 -7.72 -0.16 -2.34
CA TYR A 36 -8.80 0.62 -1.70
C TYR A 36 -8.59 2.13 -1.85
N TYR A 37 -7.36 2.61 -1.65
CA TYR A 37 -6.99 4.01 -1.86
C TYR A 37 -7.13 4.43 -3.33
N MET A 38 -6.58 3.63 -4.26
CA MET A 38 -6.55 3.95 -5.68
C MET A 38 -7.94 3.86 -6.31
N ASP A 39 -8.69 2.79 -6.08
CA ASP A 39 -10.03 2.58 -6.63
C ASP A 39 -11.04 3.54 -5.99
N GLY A 40 -10.95 3.75 -4.67
CA GLY A 40 -11.81 4.70 -3.97
C GLY A 40 -11.66 6.11 -4.53
N GLY A 41 -10.42 6.58 -4.71
CA GLY A 41 -10.20 7.90 -5.30
C GLY A 41 -10.48 7.96 -6.81
N THR A 42 -10.39 6.84 -7.53
CA THR A 42 -10.69 6.80 -8.97
C THR A 42 -12.19 6.87 -9.19
N ASN A 43 -12.99 6.24 -8.33
CA ASN A 43 -14.44 6.17 -8.49
C ASN A 43 -15.20 7.21 -7.65
N GLY A 44 -14.50 8.08 -6.90
CA GLY A 44 -15.16 9.03 -5.99
C GLY A 44 -15.96 8.31 -4.91
N ASP A 45 -15.43 7.19 -4.40
CA ASP A 45 -15.98 6.38 -3.31
C ASP A 45 -15.17 6.63 -2.05
N SER A 46 -15.68 7.54 -1.22
CA SER A 46 -15.03 7.94 0.04
C SER A 46 -14.98 6.80 1.05
N VAL A 47 -15.92 5.85 0.99
CA VAL A 47 -16.00 4.73 1.92
C VAL A 47 -14.90 3.73 1.59
N LEU A 48 -14.77 3.34 0.32
CA LEU A 48 -13.68 2.47 -0.14
C LEU A 48 -12.32 3.15 0.10
N PHE A 49 -12.19 4.42 -0.25
CA PHE A 49 -10.96 5.19 -0.03
C PHE A 49 -10.52 5.17 1.44
N SER A 50 -11.45 5.43 2.36
CA SER A 50 -11.15 5.54 3.79
C SER A 50 -10.78 4.19 4.42
N LYS A 51 -11.18 3.05 3.83
CA LYS A 51 -10.77 1.72 4.32
C LYS A 51 -9.25 1.53 4.29
N ALA A 52 -8.54 2.26 3.42
CA ALA A 52 -7.10 2.10 3.27
C ALA A 52 -6.29 2.65 4.45
N PHE A 53 -6.83 3.62 5.19
CA PHE A 53 -6.03 4.46 6.09
C PHE A 53 -6.30 4.18 7.57
N SER A 54 -5.26 4.43 8.39
CA SER A 54 -5.40 4.60 9.83
C SER A 54 -5.69 6.07 10.15
N PRO A 55 -6.69 6.39 10.99
CA PRO A 55 -7.06 7.77 11.31
C PRO A 55 -5.97 8.53 12.09
N GLY A 56 -5.05 7.82 12.76
CA GLY A 56 -3.95 8.41 13.53
C GLY A 56 -2.70 8.75 12.72
N GLY A 57 -2.70 8.48 11.41
CA GLY A 57 -1.54 8.73 10.56
C GLY A 57 -1.51 10.13 9.95
N GLN A 58 -0.49 10.39 9.12
CA GLN A 58 -0.29 11.69 8.47
C GLN A 58 0.18 11.58 7.01
N MET A 59 -0.14 12.60 6.23
CA MET A 59 0.43 12.86 4.92
C MET A 59 1.37 14.06 5.01
N GLN A 60 2.57 13.94 4.45
CA GLN A 60 3.54 15.04 4.36
C GLN A 60 3.99 15.27 2.93
N TYR A 61 4.16 16.53 2.54
CA TYR A 61 4.62 16.89 1.20
C TYR A 61 5.23 18.28 1.15
N MET A 62 6.03 18.55 0.11
CA MET A 62 6.64 19.85 -0.10
C MET A 62 5.68 20.81 -0.82
N ARG A 63 5.61 22.05 -0.36
CA ARG A 63 4.99 23.17 -1.05
C ARG A 63 5.89 24.40 -0.88
N ASN A 64 6.47 24.89 -1.98
CA ASN A 64 7.39 26.04 -1.99
C ASN A 64 8.46 25.93 -0.88
N ASP A 65 9.23 24.84 -0.91
CA ASP A 65 10.29 24.51 0.08
C ASP A 65 9.84 24.37 1.54
N THR A 66 8.53 24.36 1.79
CA THR A 66 7.96 24.13 3.12
C THR A 66 7.33 22.75 3.20
N VAL A 67 7.62 22.03 4.29
CA VAL A 67 6.93 20.77 4.61
C VAL A 67 5.53 21.09 5.09
N VAL A 68 4.53 20.55 4.40
CA VAL A 68 3.13 20.59 4.81
C VAL A 68 2.76 19.25 5.41
N VAL A 69 2.16 19.27 6.60
CA VAL A 69 1.63 18.09 7.30
C VAL A 69 0.11 18.15 7.31
N VAL A 70 -0.55 17.06 6.94
CA VAL A 70 -2.00 16.90 6.95
C VAL A 70 -2.34 15.60 7.66
N SER A 71 -3.25 15.61 8.62
CA SER A 71 -3.69 14.35 9.25
C SER A 71 -4.39 13.46 8.19
N LEU A 72 -4.23 12.13 8.28
CA LEU A 72 -4.95 11.24 7.37
C LEU A 72 -6.47 11.32 7.58
N LYS A 73 -6.92 11.65 8.79
CA LYS A 73 -8.31 11.97 9.07
C LYS A 73 -8.82 13.11 8.20
N ASP A 74 -8.11 14.24 8.16
CA ASP A 74 -8.50 15.40 7.34
C ASP A 74 -8.34 15.12 5.85
N PHE A 75 -7.34 14.32 5.48
CA PHE A 75 -7.16 13.90 4.10
C PHE A 75 -8.34 13.04 3.61
N MET A 76 -8.78 12.05 4.40
CA MET A 76 -9.96 11.25 4.10
C MET A 76 -11.23 12.09 4.01
N ALA A 77 -11.40 13.07 4.91
CA ALA A 77 -12.57 13.95 4.92
C ALA A 77 -12.69 14.82 3.66
N ARG A 78 -11.61 15.02 2.89
CA ARG A 78 -11.63 15.75 1.62
C ARG A 78 -12.09 14.91 0.43
N MET A 79 -12.17 13.59 0.57
CA MET A 79 -12.57 12.71 -0.53
C MET A 79 -14.10 12.81 -0.75
N PRO A 80 -14.56 13.32 -1.90
CA PRO A 80 -15.99 13.40 -2.18
C PRO A 80 -16.56 12.01 -2.41
N ASN A 81 -17.76 11.75 -1.86
CA ASN A 81 -18.52 10.53 -2.15
C ASN A 81 -19.44 10.72 -3.36
N SER A 82 -18.88 11.17 -4.47
CA SER A 82 -19.65 11.62 -5.64
C SER A 82 -20.03 10.49 -6.60
N GLY A 83 -19.36 9.33 -6.52
CA GLY A 83 -19.46 8.27 -7.52
C GLY A 83 -18.94 8.66 -8.91
N LYS A 84 -18.38 9.87 -9.07
CA LYS A 84 -17.85 10.35 -10.34
C LYS A 84 -16.45 9.78 -10.53
N LYS A 85 -16.27 9.08 -11.65
CA LYS A 85 -14.98 8.53 -12.03
C LYS A 85 -14.02 9.65 -12.43
N ALA A 86 -12.87 9.72 -11.78
CA ALA A 86 -11.77 10.59 -12.16
C ALA A 86 -11.05 10.02 -13.38
N ASP A 87 -10.65 10.89 -14.29
CA ASP A 87 -9.76 10.53 -15.40
C ASP A 87 -8.33 10.38 -14.87
N ARG A 88 -7.99 9.16 -14.45
CA ARG A 88 -6.67 8.80 -13.96
C ARG A 88 -6.39 7.31 -14.15
N LYS A 89 -5.12 6.95 -14.26
CA LYS A 89 -4.63 5.56 -14.21
C LYS A 89 -3.78 5.36 -12.97
N THR A 90 -3.80 4.16 -12.41
CA THR A 90 -3.14 3.86 -11.14
C THR A 90 -2.30 2.59 -11.28
N LYS A 91 -1.13 2.58 -10.64
CA LYS A 91 -0.19 1.46 -10.69
C LYS A 91 0.51 1.30 -9.34
N ILE A 92 0.67 0.05 -8.91
CA ILE A 92 1.59 -0.33 -7.83
C ILE A 92 2.96 -0.60 -8.47
N GLU A 93 3.95 0.21 -8.14
CA GLU A 93 5.32 0.05 -8.66
C GLU A 93 6.08 -1.00 -7.86
N SER A 94 5.99 -0.96 -6.53
CA SER A 94 6.62 -1.95 -5.65
C SER A 94 5.89 -2.06 -4.33
N VAL A 95 6.02 -3.22 -3.69
CA VAL A 95 5.62 -3.48 -2.30
C VAL A 95 6.74 -4.26 -1.64
N GLU A 96 7.15 -3.81 -0.47
CA GLU A 96 8.14 -4.49 0.38
C GLU A 96 7.52 -4.68 1.77
N VAL A 97 7.59 -5.90 2.29
CA VAL A 97 6.99 -6.29 3.57
C VAL A 97 8.07 -6.84 4.50
N TYR A 98 8.09 -6.33 5.73
CA TYR A 98 8.98 -6.71 6.82
C TYR A 98 8.16 -6.98 8.09
N GLY A 99 7.77 -8.24 8.31
CA GLY A 99 6.94 -8.62 9.44
C GLY A 99 5.59 -7.88 9.45
N ASN A 100 5.41 -6.93 10.38
CA ASN A 100 4.20 -6.13 10.52
C ASN A 100 4.30 -4.71 9.92
N ALA A 101 5.39 -4.39 9.21
CA ALA A 101 5.60 -3.11 8.53
C ALA A 101 5.76 -3.33 7.02
N ALA A 102 5.30 -2.37 6.22
CA ALA A 102 5.46 -2.42 4.78
C ALA A 102 5.63 -1.02 4.18
N VAL A 103 6.24 -0.97 2.99
CA VAL A 103 6.28 0.21 2.13
C VAL A 103 5.70 -0.15 0.76
N ALA A 104 4.91 0.75 0.20
CA ALA A 104 4.40 0.64 -1.16
C ALA A 104 4.69 1.93 -1.94
N LYS A 105 5.17 1.77 -3.18
CA LYS A 105 5.35 2.88 -4.13
C LYS A 105 4.25 2.80 -5.17
N LEU A 106 3.53 3.89 -5.37
CA LEU A 106 2.39 3.96 -6.29
C LEU A 106 2.60 5.10 -7.29
N THR A 107 2.11 4.89 -8.51
CA THR A 107 2.01 5.94 -9.52
C THR A 107 0.54 6.19 -9.80
N ILE A 108 0.11 7.46 -9.72
CA ILE A 108 -1.20 7.91 -10.20
C ILE A 108 -0.99 8.88 -11.35
N GLU A 109 -1.37 8.46 -12.54
CA GLU A 109 -1.30 9.26 -13.75
C GLU A 109 -2.61 10.03 -13.97
N TYR A 110 -2.51 11.35 -14.03
CA TYR A 110 -3.56 12.25 -14.51
C TYR A 110 -3.21 12.74 -15.93
N PRO A 111 -4.14 13.43 -16.62
CA PRO A 111 -3.88 13.96 -17.97
C PRO A 111 -2.66 14.87 -18.05
N THR A 112 -2.38 15.65 -17.00
CA THR A 112 -1.34 16.70 -17.01
C THR A 112 -0.20 16.47 -16.01
N PHE A 113 -0.28 15.46 -15.15
CA PHE A 113 0.75 15.20 -14.12
C PHE A 113 0.69 13.77 -13.60
N TYR A 114 1.73 13.38 -12.87
CA TYR A 114 1.81 12.17 -12.07
C TYR A 114 1.88 12.51 -10.59
N PHE A 115 1.32 11.64 -9.75
CA PHE A 115 1.74 11.52 -8.36
C PHE A 115 2.58 10.25 -8.21
N HIS A 116 3.75 10.41 -7.59
CA HIS A 116 4.59 9.33 -7.11
C HIS A 116 4.42 9.25 -5.60
N ASP A 117 3.52 8.38 -5.16
CA ASP A 117 3.20 8.22 -3.75
C ASP A 117 4.09 7.15 -3.11
N ILE A 118 4.58 7.43 -1.91
CA ILE A 118 5.28 6.47 -1.05
C ILE A 118 4.44 6.30 0.23
N MET A 119 3.95 5.09 0.42
CA MET A 119 3.06 4.73 1.52
C MET A 119 3.80 3.89 2.54
N SER A 120 3.71 4.24 3.82
CA SER A 120 4.08 3.34 4.92
C SER A 120 2.81 2.69 5.47
N LEU A 121 2.86 1.37 5.68
CA LEU A 121 1.75 0.60 6.21
C LEU A 121 2.17 -0.18 7.44
N LEU A 122 1.21 -0.37 8.36
CA LEU A 122 1.35 -1.25 9.51
C LEU A 122 0.22 -2.28 9.52
N LYS A 123 0.56 -3.53 9.89
CA LYS A 123 -0.40 -4.59 10.15
C LYS A 123 -0.94 -4.43 11.57
N THR A 124 -2.23 -4.15 11.67
CA THR A 124 -2.96 -4.06 12.93
C THR A 124 -3.76 -5.35 13.16
N LYS A 125 -4.43 -5.46 14.32
CA LYS A 125 -5.41 -6.52 14.57
C LYS A 125 -6.56 -6.52 13.55
N ASP A 126 -6.85 -5.37 12.95
CA ASP A 126 -7.93 -5.17 11.97
C ASP A 126 -7.39 -5.26 10.52
N GLY A 127 -6.17 -5.77 10.34
CA GLY A 127 -5.48 -5.88 9.05
C GLY A 127 -4.51 -4.74 8.76
N TRP A 128 -3.98 -4.73 7.54
CA TRP A 128 -3.07 -3.69 7.04
C TRP A 128 -3.76 -2.34 6.90
N LYS A 129 -3.05 -1.27 7.26
CA LYS A 129 -3.50 0.12 7.11
C LYS A 129 -2.35 1.02 6.70
N ILE A 130 -2.61 1.99 5.83
CA ILE A 130 -1.69 3.09 5.52
C ILE A 130 -1.66 4.03 6.73
N VAL A 131 -0.46 4.25 7.27
CA VAL A 131 -0.22 5.10 8.45
C VAL A 131 0.57 6.37 8.10
N SER A 132 1.25 6.38 6.95
CA SER A 132 1.95 7.56 6.45
C SER A 132 1.91 7.60 4.93
N LYS A 133 1.85 8.81 4.38
CA LYS A 133 1.98 9.10 2.96
C LYS A 133 2.95 10.25 2.74
N ILE A 134 3.90 10.09 1.83
CA ILE A 134 4.58 11.22 1.19
C ILE A 134 4.43 11.12 -0.33
N PHE A 135 4.59 12.21 -1.04
CA PHE A 135 4.50 12.18 -2.50
C PHE A 135 5.34 13.23 -3.19
N TYR A 136 5.67 12.96 -4.46
CA TYR A 136 6.14 13.95 -5.41
C TYR A 136 5.11 14.12 -6.54
N ARG A 137 4.85 15.36 -6.95
CA ARG A 137 3.99 15.67 -8.11
C ARG A 137 4.88 16.06 -9.29
N GLU A 138 4.82 15.28 -10.35
CA GLU A 138 5.57 15.51 -11.58
C GLU A 138 4.62 16.02 -12.68
N ASN A 139 4.84 17.23 -13.20
CA ASN A 139 4.07 17.71 -14.35
C ASN A 139 4.52 17.00 -15.64
N LYS A 140 3.57 16.63 -16.50
CA LYS A 140 3.88 16.19 -17.86
C LYS A 140 4.40 17.39 -18.65
N LYS A 141 5.44 17.15 -19.46
CA LYS A 141 5.99 18.15 -20.40
C LYS A 141 5.08 18.31 -21.61
#